data_AF-A0A9X5BKB1-F1
#
_entry.id   AF-A0A9X5BKB1-F1
#
_cell.length_a   1.000
_cell.length_b   1.000
_cell.length_c   1.000
_cell.angle_alpha   90.00
_cell.angle_beta   90.00
_cell.angle_gamma   90.00
#
_symmetry.space_group_name_H-M   'P 1'
#
loop_
_entity.id
_entity.type
_entity.pdbx_description
1 polymer ?
#
loop_
_entity_poly.entity_id
_entity_poly.type
_entity_poly.pdbx_seq_one_letter_code
_entity_poly.pdbx_strand_id
1 'polypeptide(L)'
;NNLTQIAKGAADPGEFLSGIEAMARELVQTHTAALDGKKDLFREEKPSVGKCPRCGSPVHEGKKNYYCSNRECAFAMWKNDRFFEERKTAFSPKIAAALLKSGKVNVKKLYSPKTGKTYDGIIVLADTGGKYVNYRIEVRKN
;
A
#
# COMPACT_ATOMS: atom_id res chain seq x y z
N ASN A 1 -10.86 -35.26 36.00
CA ASN A 1 -9.92 -34.36 35.31
C ASN A 1 -8.57 -35.08 35.26
N ASN A 2 -8.01 -35.32 34.07
CA ASN A 2 -6.76 -36.08 33.89
C ASN A 2 -5.60 -35.50 34.71
N LEU A 3 -5.53 -34.18 34.83
CA LEU A 3 -4.53 -33.50 35.66
C LEU A 3 -4.62 -33.90 37.15
N THR A 4 -5.83 -34.17 37.65
CA THR A 4 -6.04 -34.61 39.04
C THR A 4 -5.68 -36.08 39.25
N GLN A 5 -5.71 -36.92 38.21
CA GLN A 5 -5.28 -38.31 38.30
C GLN A 5 -3.76 -38.46 38.18
N ILE A 6 -3.11 -37.61 37.40
CA ILE A 6 -1.64 -37.50 37.35
C ILE A 6 -1.09 -37.05 38.72
N ALA A 7 -1.71 -36.04 39.34
CA ALA A 7 -1.34 -35.58 40.68
C ALA A 7 -1.48 -36.65 41.78
N LYS A 8 -2.32 -37.67 41.54
CA LYS A 8 -2.53 -38.81 42.44
C LYS A 8 -1.70 -40.05 42.04
N GLY A 9 -0.82 -39.95 41.04
CA GLY A 9 0.00 -41.05 40.53
C GLY A 9 -0.78 -42.13 39.77
N ALA A 10 -2.04 -41.87 39.43
CA ALA A 10 -2.96 -42.84 38.82
C ALA A 10 -3.05 -42.72 37.28
N ALA A 11 -2.34 -41.76 36.69
CA ALA A 11 -2.28 -41.57 35.25
C ALA A 11 -0.86 -41.13 34.85
N ASP A 12 -0.39 -41.60 33.71
CA ASP A 12 0.96 -41.33 33.21
C ASP A 12 1.07 -39.89 32.67
N PRO A 13 1.98 -39.05 33.20
CA PRO A 13 2.18 -37.69 32.73
C PRO A 13 2.62 -37.61 31.25
N GLY A 14 3.35 -38.61 30.76
CA GLY A 14 3.86 -38.71 29.40
C GLY A 14 2.76 -38.98 28.38
N GLU A 15 1.80 -39.86 28.71
CA GLU A 15 0.63 -40.10 27.86
C GLU A 15 -0.25 -38.84 27.73
N PHE A 16 -0.42 -38.08 28.81
CA PHE A 16 -1.21 -36.85 28.77
C PHE A 16 -0.56 -35.75 27.94
N LEU A 17 0.75 -35.54 28.08
CA LEU A 17 1.49 -34.57 27.26
C LEU A 17 1.52 -34.99 25.79
N SER A 18 1.68 -36.28 25.51
CA SER A 18 1.62 -36.82 24.14
C SER A 18 0.22 -36.61 23.52
N GLY A 19 -0.84 -36.74 24.32
CA GLY A 19 -2.21 -36.44 23.90
C GLY A 19 -2.42 -34.97 23.55
N ILE A 20 -1.86 -34.04 24.33
CA ILE A 20 -1.90 -32.60 24.02
C ILE A 20 -1.12 -32.30 22.73
N GLU A 21 0.05 -32.91 22.57
CA GLU A 21 0.86 -32.73 21.37
C GLU A 21 0.13 -33.26 20.12
N ALA A 22 -0.53 -34.41 20.22
CA ALA A 22 -1.34 -34.96 19.14
C ALA A 22 -2.51 -34.03 18.77
N MET A 23 -3.25 -33.52 19.76
CA MET A 23 -4.35 -32.56 19.53
C MET A 23 -3.85 -31.26 18.89
N ALA A 24 -2.69 -30.74 19.34
CA ALA A 24 -2.09 -29.53 18.76
C ALA A 24 -1.60 -29.76 17.32
N ARG A 25 -0.98 -30.92 17.03
CA ARG A 25 -0.56 -31.30 15.68
C ARG A 25 -1.77 -31.45 14.74
N GLU A 26 -2.85 -32.06 15.21
CA GLU A 26 -4.09 -32.21 14.44
C GLU A 26 -4.73 -30.85 14.11
N LEU A 27 -4.79 -29.92 15.07
CA LEU A 27 -5.25 -28.55 14.87
C LEU A 27 -4.43 -27.80 13.82
N VAL A 28 -3.10 -27.93 13.86
CA VAL A 28 -2.21 -27.32 12.87
C VAL A 28 -2.44 -27.94 11.48
N GLN A 29 -2.53 -29.27 11.39
CA GLN A 29 -2.76 -29.96 10.11
C GLN A 29 -4.11 -29.62 9.47
N THR A 30 -5.19 -29.64 10.26
CA THR A 30 -6.54 -29.28 9.81
C THR A 30 -6.64 -27.80 9.41
N HIS A 31 -5.91 -26.90 10.06
CA HIS A 31 -5.86 -25.49 9.67
C HIS A 31 -4.87 -25.16 8.56
N THR A 32 -3.83 -25.96 8.33
CA THR A 32 -2.97 -25.81 7.14
C THR A 32 -3.73 -26.08 5.83
N ALA A 33 -4.68 -27.02 5.82
CA ALA A 33 -5.59 -27.21 4.69
C ALA A 33 -6.53 -25.99 4.48
N ALA A 34 -6.88 -25.28 5.56
CA ALA A 34 -7.62 -24.03 5.48
C ALA A 34 -6.74 -22.84 5.00
N LEU A 35 -5.41 -22.94 5.02
CA LEU A 35 -4.53 -21.90 4.47
C LEU A 35 -4.46 -21.94 2.94
N ASP A 36 -4.61 -23.11 2.32
CA ASP A 36 -4.67 -23.20 0.85
C ASP A 36 -5.95 -22.56 0.29
N GLY A 37 -7.07 -22.65 1.01
CA GLY A 37 -8.32 -21.93 0.70
C GLY A 37 -8.35 -20.47 1.14
N LYS A 38 -7.32 -19.98 1.85
CA LYS A 38 -7.19 -18.59 2.34
C LYS A 38 -6.12 -17.79 1.62
N LYS A 39 -5.57 -18.28 0.51
CA LYS A 39 -4.73 -17.46 -0.39
C LYS A 39 -5.47 -16.19 -0.86
N ASP A 40 -6.80 -16.23 -0.92
CA ASP A 40 -7.65 -15.07 -1.19
C ASP A 40 -7.82 -14.11 0.00
N LEU A 41 -7.67 -14.55 1.26
CA LEU A 41 -7.72 -13.64 2.43
C LEU A 41 -6.47 -12.77 2.55
N PHE A 42 -5.34 -13.19 1.96
CA PHE A 42 -4.11 -12.40 1.87
C PHE A 42 -4.00 -11.64 0.56
N ARG A 43 -4.96 -11.82 -0.35
CA ARG A 43 -5.07 -11.04 -1.57
C ARG A 43 -5.88 -9.77 -1.29
N GLU A 44 -5.34 -8.89 -0.45
CA GLU A 44 -5.58 -7.47 -0.71
C GLU A 44 -4.92 -7.19 -2.07
N GLU A 45 -5.65 -7.44 -3.17
CA GLU A 45 -5.34 -6.82 -4.45
C GLU A 45 -5.49 -5.31 -4.23
N LYS A 46 -4.51 -4.68 -3.56
CA LYS A 46 -4.43 -3.22 -3.46
C LYS A 46 -4.41 -2.77 -4.91
N PRO A 47 -5.52 -2.18 -5.41
CA PRO A 47 -5.66 -1.94 -6.83
C PRO A 47 -4.46 -1.13 -7.28
N SER A 48 -3.75 -1.62 -8.29
CA SER A 48 -2.58 -0.90 -8.78
C SER A 48 -3.07 0.45 -9.31
N VAL A 49 -2.55 1.54 -8.75
CA VAL A 49 -2.91 2.91 -9.15
C VAL A 49 -2.34 3.24 -10.53
N GLY A 50 -1.21 2.61 -10.88
CA GLY A 50 -0.58 2.73 -12.19
C GLY A 50 0.78 2.03 -12.23
N LYS A 51 1.56 2.29 -13.28
CA LYS A 51 2.93 1.80 -13.43
C LYS A 51 3.93 2.85 -12.97
N CYS A 52 5.00 2.42 -12.31
CA CYS A 52 6.08 3.29 -11.87
C CYS A 52 6.84 3.82 -13.10
N PRO A 53 7.04 5.15 -13.22
CA PRO A 53 7.79 5.72 -14.35
C PRO A 53 9.29 5.39 -14.33
N ARG A 54 9.85 4.97 -13.18
CA ARG A 54 11.28 4.66 -13.05
C ARG A 54 11.63 3.22 -13.42
N CYS A 55 10.79 2.26 -13.02
CA CYS A 55 11.09 0.82 -13.17
C CYS A 55 9.96 0.00 -13.78
N GLY A 56 8.82 0.60 -14.13
CA GLY A 56 7.67 -0.08 -14.74
C GLY A 56 6.84 -0.96 -13.79
N SER A 57 7.30 -1.17 -12.55
CA SER A 57 6.59 -1.99 -11.55
C SER A 57 5.27 -1.33 -11.10
N PRO A 58 4.29 -2.10 -10.61
CA PRO A 58 3.03 -1.56 -10.10
C PRO A 58 3.24 -0.57 -8.95
N VAL A 59 2.45 0.51 -8.94
CA VAL A 59 2.37 1.47 -7.84
C VAL A 59 1.10 1.21 -7.04
N HIS A 60 1.22 1.14 -5.71
CA HIS A 60 0.10 0.91 -4.81
C HIS A 60 -0.20 2.15 -3.98
N GLU A 61 -1.46 2.27 -3.54
CA GLU A 61 -1.89 3.30 -2.61
C GLU A 61 -1.59 2.89 -1.17
N GLY A 62 -0.87 3.74 -0.45
CA GLY A 62 -0.70 3.71 0.99
C GLY A 62 -1.54 4.79 1.67
N LYS A 63 -1.55 4.76 3.01
CA LYS A 63 -2.29 5.73 3.82
C LYS A 63 -1.84 7.18 3.54
N LYS A 64 -0.54 7.41 3.38
CA LYS A 64 0.07 8.75 3.21
C LYS A 64 0.70 8.99 1.84
N ASN A 65 0.92 7.94 1.05
CA ASN A 65 1.67 8.04 -0.22
C ASN A 65 1.20 7.00 -1.23
N TYR A 66 1.67 7.14 -2.47
CA TYR A 66 1.59 6.14 -3.52
C TYR A 66 3.02 5.65 -3.77
N TYR A 67 3.29 4.37 -3.58
CA TYR A 67 4.65 3.83 -3.58
C TYR A 67 4.81 2.71 -4.59
N CYS A 68 6.01 2.62 -5.16
CA CYS A 68 6.38 1.53 -6.03
C CYS A 68 6.44 0.20 -5.27
N SER A 69 5.92 -0.87 -5.86
CA SER A 69 6.02 -2.24 -5.31
C SER A 69 7.45 -2.75 -5.23
N ASN A 70 8.33 -2.34 -6.16
CA ASN A 70 9.74 -2.68 -6.12
C ASN A 70 10.46 -1.89 -5.02
N ARG A 71 11.03 -2.60 -4.03
CA ARG A 71 11.77 -2.02 -2.90
C ARG A 71 13.08 -1.34 -3.30
N GLU A 72 13.69 -1.74 -4.41
CA GLU A 72 14.87 -1.07 -4.96
C GLU A 72 14.52 0.27 -5.59
N CYS A 73 13.24 0.46 -5.96
CA CYS A 73 12.75 1.70 -6.52
C CYS A 73 12.20 2.60 -5.40
N ALA A 74 12.97 3.62 -5.01
CA ALA A 74 12.56 4.62 -4.04
C ALA A 74 11.47 5.60 -4.53
N PHE A 75 10.70 5.24 -5.57
CA PHE A 75 9.63 6.08 -6.09
C PHE A 75 8.44 6.09 -5.12
N ALA A 76 8.15 7.28 -4.57
CA ALA A 76 6.97 7.51 -3.74
C ALA A 76 6.40 8.91 -3.97
N MET A 77 5.10 8.99 -4.24
CA MET A 77 4.34 10.24 -4.35
C MET A 77 3.59 10.49 -3.06
N TRP A 78 3.87 11.60 -2.38
CA TRP A 78 3.24 11.91 -1.09
C TRP A 78 1.93 12.68 -1.26
N LYS A 79 0.90 12.30 -0.50
CA LYS A 79 -0.41 12.99 -0.54
C LYS A 79 -0.34 14.42 0.00
N ASN A 80 0.60 14.66 0.90
CA ASN A 80 0.92 15.95 1.53
C ASN A 80 2.17 16.59 0.91
N ASP A 81 2.42 16.36 -0.38
CA ASP A 81 3.53 17.00 -1.05
C ASP A 81 3.33 18.52 -1.09
N ARG A 82 4.38 19.26 -0.77
CA ARG A 82 4.36 20.73 -0.67
C ARG A 82 3.83 21.39 -1.94
N PHE A 83 4.06 20.78 -3.10
CA PHE A 83 3.54 21.26 -4.37
C PHE A 83 2.01 21.38 -4.36
N PHE A 84 1.32 20.35 -3.88
CA PHE A 84 -0.15 20.28 -3.83
C PHE A 84 -0.73 21.12 -2.69
N GLU A 85 -0.06 21.15 -1.54
CA GLU A 85 -0.47 21.97 -0.39
C GLU A 85 -0.42 23.46 -0.71
N GLU A 86 0.70 23.95 -1.28
CA GLU A 86 0.84 25.35 -1.72
C GLU A 86 -0.29 25.76 -2.68
N ARG A 87 -0.80 24.80 -3.47
CA ARG A 87 -1.81 25.00 -4.52
C ARG A 87 -3.23 24.67 -4.04
N LYS A 88 -3.41 24.46 -2.73
CA LYS A 88 -4.68 24.12 -2.09
C LYS A 88 -5.45 23.01 -2.84
N THR A 89 -4.71 22.06 -3.42
CA THR A 89 -5.25 21.01 -4.28
C THR A 89 -5.09 19.67 -3.57
N ALA A 90 -6.18 18.95 -3.35
CA ALA A 90 -6.10 17.62 -2.75
C ALA A 90 -5.50 16.61 -3.73
N PHE A 91 -4.44 15.91 -3.33
CA PHE A 91 -3.85 14.84 -4.13
C PHE A 91 -4.70 13.57 -4.04
N SER A 92 -5.64 13.45 -4.98
CA SER A 92 -6.57 12.31 -5.04
C SER A 92 -5.99 11.10 -5.78
N PRO A 93 -6.51 9.88 -5.53
CA PRO A 93 -6.11 8.68 -6.27
C PRO A 93 -6.27 8.81 -7.79
N LYS A 94 -7.29 9.57 -8.24
CA LYS A 94 -7.51 9.85 -9.67
C LYS A 94 -6.38 10.67 -10.29
N ILE A 95 -5.86 11.65 -9.55
CA ILE A 95 -4.73 12.48 -10.00
C ILE A 95 -3.46 11.62 -10.07
N ALA A 96 -3.21 10.80 -9.03
CA ALA A 96 -2.09 9.86 -9.04
C ALA A 96 -2.15 8.89 -10.22
N ALA A 97 -3.31 8.25 -10.45
CA ALA A 97 -3.51 7.33 -11.56
C ALA A 97 -3.30 7.99 -12.93
N ALA A 98 -3.80 9.22 -13.12
CA ALA A 98 -3.60 9.99 -14.35
C ALA A 98 -2.11 10.35 -14.55
N LEU A 99 -1.42 10.80 -13.51
CA LEU A 99 0.02 11.11 -13.58
C LEU A 99 0.85 9.87 -13.91
N LEU A 100 0.50 8.70 -13.37
CA LEU A 100 1.21 7.45 -13.66
C LEU A 100 0.88 6.89 -15.05
N LYS A 101 -0.32 7.18 -15.60
CA LYS A 101 -0.74 6.70 -16.92
C LYS A 101 -0.19 7.55 -18.07
N SER A 102 -0.31 8.88 -17.97
CA SER A 102 0.04 9.82 -19.05
C SER A 102 1.18 10.77 -18.72
N GLY A 103 1.72 10.74 -17.49
CA GLY A 103 2.71 11.71 -17.03
C GLY A 103 2.14 13.11 -16.80
N LYS A 104 0.87 13.33 -17.15
CA LYS A 104 0.19 14.64 -17.13
C LYS A 104 -1.26 14.47 -16.68
N VAL A 105 -1.77 15.45 -15.93
CA VAL A 105 -3.17 15.52 -15.49
C VAL A 105 -3.67 16.96 -15.55
N ASN A 106 -4.86 17.16 -16.10
CA ASN A 106 -5.52 18.46 -16.14
C ASN A 106 -6.28 18.67 -14.82
N VAL A 107 -5.96 19.77 -14.12
CA VAL A 107 -6.63 20.17 -12.88
C VAL A 107 -7.22 21.56 -13.08
N LYS A 108 -8.54 21.65 -12.88
CA LYS A 108 -9.27 22.91 -12.89
C LYS A 108 -9.18 23.60 -11.53
N LYS A 109 -9.22 24.93 -11.51
CA LYS A 109 -9.19 25.76 -10.29
C LYS A 109 -7.94 25.54 -9.41
N LEU A 110 -6.80 25.28 -10.02
CA LEU A 110 -5.55 25.16 -9.30
C LEU A 110 -5.12 26.54 -8.77
N TYR A 111 -4.80 26.65 -7.48
CA TYR A 111 -4.40 27.92 -6.87
C TYR A 111 -2.95 28.25 -7.21
N SER A 112 -2.67 29.48 -7.64
CA SER A 112 -1.31 29.98 -7.85
C SER A 112 -0.78 30.66 -6.59
N PRO A 113 0.26 30.14 -5.92
CA PRO A 113 0.91 30.86 -4.82
C PRO A 113 1.53 32.17 -5.31
N LYS A 114 1.98 32.22 -6.57
CA LYS A 114 2.65 33.39 -7.14
C LYS A 114 1.72 34.55 -7.44
N THR A 115 0.49 34.26 -7.88
CA THR A 115 -0.46 35.29 -8.32
C THR A 115 -1.69 35.40 -7.43
N GLY A 116 -1.86 34.51 -6.46
CA GLY A 116 -3.03 34.44 -5.58
C GLY A 116 -4.34 34.07 -6.28
N LYS A 117 -4.31 33.81 -7.60
CA LYS A 117 -5.48 33.50 -8.43
C LYS A 117 -5.59 32.00 -8.69
N THR A 118 -6.81 31.53 -8.91
CA THR A 118 -7.07 30.19 -9.42
C THR A 118 -7.02 30.18 -10.94
N TYR A 119 -6.50 29.11 -11.52
CA TYR A 119 -6.42 28.92 -12.96
C TYR A 119 -6.51 27.43 -13.31
N ASP A 120 -6.82 27.14 -14.56
CA ASP A 120 -6.80 25.78 -15.08
C ASP A 120 -5.39 25.46 -15.59
N GLY A 121 -4.82 24.36 -15.12
CA GLY A 121 -3.43 24.01 -15.38
C GLY A 121 -3.24 22.51 -15.58
N ILE A 122 -2.15 22.15 -16.26
CA ILE A 122 -1.75 20.76 -16.41
C ILE A 122 -0.59 20.51 -15.45
N ILE A 123 -0.78 19.56 -14.52
CA ILE A 123 0.29 19.08 -13.65
C ILE A 123 1.02 17.99 -14.42
N VAL A 124 2.35 18.13 -14.50
CA VAL A 124 3.25 17.18 -15.16
C VAL A 124 4.14 16.55 -14.12
N LEU A 125 4.25 15.23 -14.16
CA LEU A 125 5.20 14.45 -13.38
C LEU A 125 6.60 14.71 -13.94
N ALA A 126 7.43 15.44 -13.19
CA ALA A 126 8.78 15.80 -13.57
C ALA A 126 9.79 15.02 -12.71
N ASP A 127 9.63 13.71 -12.68
CA ASP A 127 10.45 12.84 -11.86
C ASP A 127 11.89 12.77 -12.39
N THR A 128 12.85 13.23 -11.59
CA THR A 128 14.28 13.28 -11.95
C THR A 128 15.06 12.05 -11.47
N GLY A 129 14.38 11.04 -10.92
CA GLY A 129 15.04 9.85 -10.35
C GLY A 129 15.65 10.07 -8.95
N GLY A 130 15.53 11.28 -8.40
CA GLY A 130 16.03 11.61 -7.06
C GLY A 130 15.20 11.00 -5.92
N LYS A 131 15.53 11.36 -4.67
CA LYS A 131 14.82 10.90 -3.47
C LYS A 131 13.34 11.32 -3.44
N TYR A 132 13.00 12.46 -4.04
CA TYR A 132 11.65 13.01 -4.07
C TYR A 132 11.16 13.15 -5.51
N VAL A 133 9.86 12.90 -5.70
CA VAL A 133 9.17 13.12 -6.98
C VAL A 133 8.87 14.61 -7.12
N ASN A 134 9.27 15.21 -8.23
CA ASN A 134 8.99 16.61 -8.52
C ASN A 134 7.81 16.75 -9.48
N TYR A 135 7.07 17.85 -9.34
CA TYR A 135 5.94 18.21 -10.20
C TYR A 135 6.17 19.56 -10.84
N ARG A 136 5.69 19.72 -12.08
CA ARG A 136 5.70 21.00 -12.80
C ARG A 136 4.29 21.33 -13.26
N ILE A 137 4.04 22.61 -13.51
CA ILE A 137 2.79 23.06 -14.10
C ILE A 137 3.05 23.60 -15.50
N GLU A 138 2.35 23.05 -16.46
CA GLU A 138 2.18 23.64 -17.79
C GLU A 138 0.85 24.40 -17.79
N VAL A 139 0.93 25.73 -17.81
CA VAL A 139 -0.26 26.58 -17.98
C VAL A 139 -0.61 26.53 -19.46
N ARG A 140 -1.84 26.14 -19.82
CA ARG A 140 -2.34 26.44 -21.16
C ARG A 140 -2.54 27.94 -21.24
N LYS A 141 -1.57 28.65 -21.81
CA LYS A 141 -1.80 29.99 -22.34
C LYS A 141 -2.76 29.81 -23.51
N ASN A 142 -4.03 30.12 -23.28
CA ASN A 142 -4.98 30.39 -24.34
C ASN A 142 -4.91 31.88 -24.66
#